data_AF-A0A7V9L2G4-F1
#
_entry.id   AF-A0A7V9L2G4-F1
#
_cell.length_a   1.000
_cell.length_b   1.000
_cell.length_c   1.000
_cell.angle_alpha   90.00
_cell.angle_beta   90.00
_cell.angle_gamma   90.00
#
_symmetry.space_group_name_H-M   'P 1'
#
loop_
_entity.id
_entity.type
_entity.pdbx_description
1 polymer ?
#
loop_
_entity_poly.entity_id
_entity_poly.type
_entity_poly.pdbx_seq_one_letter_code
_entity_poly.pdbx_strand_id
1 'polypeptide(L)'
;MVVPTGSAAVATDAPIPASPQRPGDAKKGWDMLTGEGYVGCGVPRSLWDKFGAAAFGGSGTKIDRPRSADLPYFLNAAKLASGVEVVTANCLGCHAAFMRGKLVIGLGEVSTDFAMGGVADPLAMAGMMVGEAERAELGKLAGRVRALEKVATRTAGTNPADHIAAVLFAHRDQKTLAWSDEPLIPLDGEVIPVDVPAWWLLKKKSAM
;
A
#
# COMPACT_ATOMS: atom_id res chain seq x y z
N MET A 1 14.54 -8.96 31.69
CA MET A 1 14.39 -7.83 30.75
C MET A 1 13.29 -6.94 31.32
N VAL A 2 13.64 -5.74 31.79
CA VAL A 2 12.68 -4.83 32.43
C VAL A 2 11.88 -4.16 31.32
N VAL A 3 10.58 -4.46 31.22
CA VAL A 3 9.66 -3.68 30.40
C VAL A 3 9.63 -2.28 31.02
N PRO A 4 9.96 -1.20 30.28
CA PRO A 4 9.78 0.13 30.81
C PRO A 4 8.29 0.33 31.06
N THR A 5 7.90 0.37 32.33
CA THR A 5 6.57 0.81 32.78
C THR A 5 6.52 2.33 32.66
N GLY A 6 6.67 2.84 31.44
CA GLY A 6 6.32 4.21 31.13
C GLY A 6 4.81 4.31 31.32
N SER A 7 4.39 5.07 32.33
CA SER A 7 2.98 5.46 32.46
C SER A 7 2.56 6.05 31.12
N ALA A 8 1.62 5.41 30.43
CA ALA A 8 0.95 6.04 29.30
C ALA A 8 0.45 7.40 29.79
N ALA A 9 0.79 8.47 29.07
CA ALA A 9 0.29 9.80 29.39
C ALA A 9 -1.24 9.72 29.44
N VAL A 10 -1.83 10.22 30.53
CA VAL A 10 -3.28 10.29 30.69
C VAL A 10 -3.83 11.08 29.51
N ALA A 11 -4.81 10.51 28.79
CA ALA A 11 -5.52 11.24 27.74
C ALA A 11 -6.15 12.50 28.35
N THR A 12 -5.75 13.67 27.87
CA THR A 12 -6.27 14.97 28.31
C THR A 12 -7.18 15.58 27.26
N ASP A 13 -8.13 16.43 27.66
CA ASP A 13 -8.92 17.26 26.73
C ASP A 13 -8.12 18.41 26.09
N ALA A 14 -6.82 18.53 26.43
CA ALA A 14 -5.95 19.53 25.84
C ALA A 14 -5.78 19.25 24.33
N PRO A 15 -5.95 20.26 23.45
CA PRO A 15 -5.71 20.10 22.03
C PRO A 15 -4.27 19.65 21.74
N ILE A 16 -4.11 18.70 20.81
CA ILE A 16 -2.78 18.32 20.31
C ILE A 16 -2.18 19.56 19.61
N PRO A 17 -0.99 20.04 20.03
CA PRO A 17 -0.34 21.17 19.39
C PRO A 17 -0.09 20.91 17.90
N ALA A 18 -0.22 21.95 17.08
CA ALA A 18 0.07 21.83 15.65
C ALA A 18 1.55 21.49 15.44
N SER A 19 1.82 20.40 14.71
CA SER A 19 3.18 20.07 14.29
C SER A 19 3.61 20.95 13.11
N PRO A 20 4.86 21.46 13.08
CA PRO A 20 5.36 22.23 11.96
C PRO A 20 5.25 21.44 10.64
N GLN A 21 4.53 21.98 9.67
CA GLN A 21 4.36 21.37 8.35
C GLN A 21 5.37 21.94 7.36
N ARG A 22 5.98 21.07 6.55
CA ARG A 22 6.87 21.51 5.47
C ARG A 22 6.01 22.12 4.34
N PRO A 23 6.45 23.23 3.71
CA PRO A 23 5.80 23.70 2.50
C PRO A 23 5.95 22.66 1.38
N GLY A 24 4.96 22.57 0.50
CA GLY A 24 4.94 21.61 -0.61
C GLY A 24 4.23 22.15 -1.84
N ASP A 25 4.51 21.52 -2.98
CA ASP A 25 3.86 21.80 -4.26
C ASP A 25 2.72 20.79 -4.47
N ALA A 26 1.48 21.26 -4.40
CA ALA A 26 0.30 20.40 -4.50
C ALA A 26 0.21 19.66 -5.85
N LYS A 27 0.66 20.29 -6.95
CA LYS A 27 0.64 19.66 -8.26
C LYS A 27 1.68 18.55 -8.33
N LYS A 28 2.91 18.81 -7.87
CA LYS A 28 3.96 17.77 -7.83
C LYS A 28 3.56 16.61 -6.90
N GLY A 29 2.92 16.91 -5.77
CA GLY A 29 2.39 15.89 -4.86
C GLY A 29 1.35 15.00 -5.54
N TRP A 30 0.43 15.60 -6.30
CA TRP A 30 -0.56 14.88 -7.10
C TRP A 30 0.07 14.00 -8.19
N ASP A 31 1.01 14.57 -8.96
CA ASP A 31 1.71 13.87 -10.04
C ASP A 31 2.53 12.69 -9.49
N MET A 32 3.09 12.83 -8.28
CA MET A 32 3.80 11.76 -7.58
C MET A 32 2.85 10.66 -7.12
N LEU A 33 1.80 11.05 -6.39
CA LEU A 33 0.79 10.14 -5.84
C LEU A 33 0.16 9.25 -6.92
N THR A 34 -0.19 9.86 -8.05
CA THR A 34 -0.95 9.19 -9.11
C THR A 34 -0.09 8.65 -10.25
N GLY A 35 1.22 8.92 -10.26
CA GLY A 35 2.07 8.62 -11.40
C GLY A 35 3.42 7.99 -11.11
N GLU A 36 3.94 8.06 -9.88
CA GLU A 36 5.26 7.50 -9.53
C GLU A 36 5.16 6.11 -8.89
N GLY A 37 6.23 5.32 -9.04
CA GLY A 37 6.38 4.01 -8.39
C GLY A 37 7.06 4.09 -7.04
N TYR A 38 6.39 4.65 -6.03
CA TYR A 38 6.92 4.69 -4.66
C TYR A 38 6.79 3.35 -3.92
N VAL A 39 5.99 2.41 -4.45
CA VAL A 39 6.00 1.01 -4.02
C VAL A 39 6.99 0.25 -4.90
N GLY A 40 8.13 -0.14 -4.31
CA GLY A 40 9.30 -0.71 -5.01
C GLY A 40 9.15 -2.15 -5.51
N CYS A 41 7.92 -2.61 -5.77
CA CYS A 41 7.62 -3.88 -6.40
C CYS A 41 6.24 -3.85 -7.05
N GLY A 42 6.01 -4.76 -7.97
CA GLY A 42 4.73 -4.87 -8.66
C GLY A 42 4.70 -6.07 -9.59
N VAL A 43 3.57 -6.21 -10.27
CA VAL A 43 3.40 -7.22 -11.32
C VAL A 43 4.10 -6.69 -12.58
N PRO A 44 4.99 -7.45 -13.24
CA PRO A 44 5.57 -7.05 -14.52
C PRO A 44 4.49 -6.60 -15.51
N ARG A 45 4.74 -5.49 -16.20
CA ARG A 45 3.77 -4.87 -17.12
C ARG A 45 3.28 -5.84 -18.19
N SER A 46 4.16 -6.70 -18.68
CA SER A 46 3.85 -7.76 -19.65
C SER A 46 2.81 -8.77 -19.16
N LEU A 47 2.81 -9.11 -17.86
CA LEU A 47 1.80 -9.97 -17.24
C LEU A 47 0.50 -9.22 -17.01
N TRP A 48 0.59 -7.97 -16.56
CA TRP A 48 -0.57 -7.12 -16.39
C TRP A 48 -1.34 -6.95 -17.71
N ASP A 49 -0.65 -6.65 -18.81
CA ASP A 49 -1.31 -6.43 -20.11
C ASP A 49 -1.97 -7.70 -20.65
N LYS A 50 -1.46 -8.89 -20.28
CA LYS A 50 -2.04 -10.19 -20.68
C LYS A 50 -3.21 -10.63 -19.79
N PHE A 51 -3.11 -10.44 -18.48
CA PHE A 51 -3.99 -11.07 -17.51
C PHE A 51 -4.62 -10.12 -16.50
N GLY A 52 -4.11 -8.90 -16.35
CA GLY A 52 -4.50 -7.95 -15.31
C GLY A 52 -5.98 -7.62 -15.32
N ALA A 53 -6.56 -7.37 -16.50
CA ALA A 53 -8.00 -7.10 -16.59
C ALA A 53 -8.87 -8.29 -16.12
N ALA A 54 -8.45 -9.53 -16.35
CA ALA A 54 -9.18 -10.71 -15.88
C ALA A 54 -8.95 -10.97 -14.38
N ALA A 55 -7.71 -10.80 -13.91
CA ALA A 55 -7.32 -11.05 -12.53
C ALA A 55 -7.87 -10.02 -11.53
N PHE A 56 -8.14 -8.79 -11.98
CA PHE A 56 -8.58 -7.69 -11.13
C PHE A 56 -9.99 -7.17 -11.46
N GLY A 57 -10.84 -8.00 -12.09
CA GLY A 57 -12.26 -7.68 -12.27
C GLY A 57 -12.56 -6.57 -13.28
N GLY A 58 -11.67 -6.36 -14.26
CA GLY A 58 -11.83 -5.41 -15.37
C GLY A 58 -10.71 -4.37 -15.46
N SER A 59 -10.87 -3.41 -16.38
CA SER A 59 -9.92 -2.30 -16.57
C SER A 59 -9.97 -1.22 -15.48
N GLY A 60 -10.89 -1.38 -14.50
CA GLY A 60 -11.12 -0.45 -13.38
C GLY A 60 -11.53 0.96 -13.81
N THR A 61 -11.93 1.79 -12.84
CA THR A 61 -12.13 3.22 -13.10
C THR A 61 -10.78 3.92 -13.25
N LYS A 62 -10.66 4.76 -14.27
CA LYS A 62 -9.44 5.53 -14.58
C LYS A 62 -9.64 6.98 -14.15
N ILE A 63 -8.54 7.68 -13.93
CA ILE A 63 -8.51 9.12 -13.64
C ILE A 63 -7.62 9.82 -14.67
N ASP A 64 -7.86 11.11 -14.88
CA ASP A 64 -6.96 11.93 -15.68
C ASP A 64 -5.66 12.20 -14.91
N ARG A 65 -4.53 11.84 -15.53
CA ARG A 65 -3.18 11.93 -14.95
C ARG A 65 -2.13 11.80 -16.06
N PRO A 66 -0.95 12.42 -15.89
CA PRO A 66 0.09 12.41 -16.94
C PRO A 66 0.73 11.04 -17.18
N ARG A 67 0.69 10.12 -16.21
CA ARG A 67 1.24 8.77 -16.31
C ARG A 67 0.24 7.76 -15.79
N SER A 68 0.29 6.53 -16.29
CA SER A 68 -0.60 5.44 -15.86
C SER A 68 -2.09 5.71 -16.13
N ALA A 69 -2.43 6.64 -17.03
CA ALA A 69 -3.82 7.00 -17.35
C ALA A 69 -4.62 5.80 -17.91
N ASP A 70 -3.94 4.82 -18.45
CA ASP A 70 -4.47 3.57 -18.96
C ASP A 70 -4.78 2.54 -17.86
N LEU A 71 -4.25 2.71 -16.65
CA LEU A 71 -4.44 1.84 -15.49
C LEU A 71 -5.56 2.33 -14.57
N PRO A 72 -6.20 1.43 -13.79
CA PRO A 72 -7.09 1.80 -12.70
C PRO A 72 -6.49 2.85 -11.76
N TYR A 73 -7.34 3.69 -11.17
CA TYR A 73 -6.94 4.80 -10.32
C TYR A 73 -6.04 4.40 -9.14
N PHE A 74 -6.18 3.17 -8.63
CA PHE A 74 -5.42 2.62 -7.52
C PHE A 74 -4.07 1.98 -7.91
N LEU A 75 -3.69 2.05 -9.20
CA LEU A 75 -2.44 1.49 -9.72
C LEU A 75 -1.59 2.55 -10.43
N ASN A 76 -0.28 2.39 -10.36
CA ASN A 76 0.72 3.14 -11.13
C ASN A 76 1.60 2.16 -11.93
N ALA A 77 2.09 2.60 -13.09
CA ALA A 77 3.18 1.96 -13.81
C ALA A 77 4.51 2.63 -13.41
N ALA A 78 5.55 1.82 -13.19
CA ALA A 78 6.85 2.32 -12.81
C ALA A 78 7.98 1.43 -13.34
N LYS A 79 9.05 2.08 -13.79
CA LYS A 79 10.28 1.39 -14.18
C LYS A 79 11.19 1.23 -12.97
N LEU A 80 11.49 -0.01 -12.59
CA LEU A 80 12.38 -0.32 -11.47
C LEU A 80 13.85 -0.18 -11.89
N ALA A 81 14.77 -0.18 -10.91
CA ALA A 81 16.21 -0.08 -11.16
C ALA A 81 16.77 -1.24 -12.01
N SER A 82 16.10 -2.39 -12.02
CA SER A 82 16.40 -3.52 -12.92
C SER A 82 16.03 -3.27 -14.39
N GLY A 83 15.35 -2.16 -14.68
CA GLY A 83 14.85 -1.82 -16.01
C GLY A 83 13.48 -2.42 -16.33
N VAL A 84 12.96 -3.31 -15.49
CA VAL A 84 11.61 -3.90 -15.63
C VAL A 84 10.55 -2.86 -15.31
N GLU A 85 9.57 -2.72 -16.20
CA GLU A 85 8.36 -1.96 -15.92
C GLU A 85 7.36 -2.84 -15.16
N VAL A 86 6.86 -2.32 -14.04
CA VAL A 86 5.88 -2.99 -13.19
C VAL A 86 4.63 -2.15 -13.00
N VAL A 87 3.51 -2.81 -12.82
CA VAL A 87 2.27 -2.24 -12.32
C VAL A 87 2.22 -2.47 -10.81
N THR A 88 2.11 -1.38 -10.06
CA THR A 88 2.19 -1.36 -8.61
C THR A 88 0.98 -0.65 -7.99
N ALA A 89 0.63 -1.04 -6.77
CA ALA A 89 -0.40 -0.37 -6.00
C ALA A 89 0.02 1.05 -5.63
N ASN A 90 -0.95 1.94 -5.53
CA ASN A 90 -0.75 3.29 -5.01
C ASN A 90 -1.68 3.53 -3.79
N CYS A 91 -1.62 4.71 -3.21
CA CYS A 91 -2.33 5.03 -1.97
C CYS A 91 -3.84 5.11 -2.16
N LEU A 92 -4.31 5.33 -3.40
CA LEU A 92 -5.72 5.47 -3.70
C LEU A 92 -6.47 4.14 -3.57
N GLY A 93 -5.78 3.00 -3.53
CA GLY A 93 -6.42 1.71 -3.18
C GLY A 93 -7.04 1.68 -1.78
N CYS A 94 -6.58 2.55 -0.87
CA CYS A 94 -7.20 2.75 0.45
C CYS A 94 -7.82 4.15 0.58
N HIS A 95 -7.21 5.18 0.01
CA HIS A 95 -7.58 6.59 0.20
C HIS A 95 -8.49 7.16 -0.91
N ALA A 96 -9.17 6.31 -1.67
CA ALA A 96 -10.26 6.73 -2.53
C ALA A 96 -11.34 5.65 -2.53
N ALA A 97 -12.60 6.06 -2.65
CA ALA A 97 -13.74 5.16 -2.63
C ALA A 97 -14.86 5.65 -3.55
N PHE A 98 -15.82 4.79 -3.84
CA PHE A 98 -17.02 5.18 -4.57
C PHE A 98 -18.13 5.62 -3.62
N MET A 99 -18.69 6.80 -3.90
CA MET A 99 -19.91 7.27 -3.26
C MET A 99 -20.94 7.56 -4.33
N ARG A 100 -22.09 6.87 -4.27
CA ARG A 100 -23.18 7.01 -5.26
C ARG A 100 -22.69 6.81 -6.71
N GLY A 101 -21.85 5.79 -6.93
CA GLY A 101 -21.31 5.44 -8.25
C GLY A 101 -20.23 6.39 -8.78
N LYS A 102 -19.77 7.37 -8.00
CA LYS A 102 -18.70 8.30 -8.39
C LYS A 102 -17.46 8.04 -7.54
N LEU A 103 -16.30 7.98 -8.20
CA LEU A 103 -15.01 7.92 -7.53
C LEU A 103 -14.75 9.24 -6.80
N VAL A 104 -14.40 9.16 -5.52
CA VAL A 104 -14.10 10.29 -4.66
C VAL A 104 -12.70 10.12 -4.09
N ILE A 105 -11.78 10.96 -4.53
CA ILE A 105 -10.40 10.95 -4.04
C ILE A 105 -10.33 11.54 -2.64
N GLY A 106 -9.64 10.87 -1.74
CA GLY A 106 -9.51 11.24 -0.33
C GLY A 106 -10.66 10.77 0.56
N LEU A 107 -11.66 10.08 0.00
CA LEU A 107 -12.63 9.32 0.78
C LEU A 107 -12.02 7.95 1.11
N GLY A 108 -12.00 7.58 2.38
CA GLY A 108 -11.50 6.27 2.81
C GLY A 108 -12.33 5.12 2.23
N GLU A 109 -11.66 4.11 1.71
CA GLU A 109 -12.28 2.87 1.24
C GLU A 109 -12.74 2.04 2.45
N VAL A 110 -14.00 1.61 2.41
CA VAL A 110 -14.73 0.96 3.51
C VAL A 110 -15.47 -0.30 3.06
N SER A 111 -15.21 -0.77 1.84
CA SER A 111 -15.83 -1.96 1.26
C SER A 111 -14.83 -3.07 0.92
N THR A 112 -13.53 -2.78 0.91
CA THR A 112 -12.50 -3.79 0.67
C THR A 112 -12.53 -4.87 1.74
N ASP A 113 -12.48 -6.12 1.29
CA ASP A 113 -12.38 -7.28 2.15
C ASP A 113 -10.91 -7.72 2.29
N PHE A 114 -10.34 -7.46 3.47
CA PHE A 114 -9.00 -7.91 3.83
C PHE A 114 -9.02 -9.20 4.67
N ALA A 115 -10.17 -9.88 4.79
CA ALA A 115 -10.24 -11.19 5.44
C ALA A 115 -9.61 -12.31 4.57
N MET A 116 -9.34 -12.04 3.30
CA MET A 116 -8.80 -13.01 2.35
C MET A 116 -7.28 -12.89 2.18
N GLY A 117 -6.56 -13.95 2.51
CA GLY A 117 -5.14 -14.14 2.18
C GLY A 117 -4.91 -15.00 0.94
N GLY A 118 -3.65 -15.20 0.53
CA GLY A 118 -3.25 -16.30 -0.35
C GLY A 118 -2.91 -15.98 -1.81
N VAL A 119 -2.48 -14.76 -2.14
CA VAL A 119 -2.07 -14.42 -3.53
C VAL A 119 -0.58 -14.62 -3.83
N ALA A 120 0.24 -15.04 -2.85
CA ALA A 120 1.67 -15.25 -3.05
C ALA A 120 2.00 -16.41 -4.00
N ASP A 121 1.35 -17.57 -3.83
CA ASP A 121 1.57 -18.76 -4.67
C ASP A 121 1.12 -18.54 -6.12
N PRO A 122 -0.08 -17.96 -6.40
CA PRO A 122 -0.44 -17.54 -7.75
C PRO A 122 0.59 -16.60 -8.42
N LEU A 123 1.15 -15.65 -7.67
CA LEU A 123 2.18 -14.75 -8.20
C LEU A 123 3.48 -15.50 -8.54
N ALA A 124 3.90 -16.45 -7.70
CA ALA A 124 5.07 -17.27 -7.98
C ALA A 124 4.89 -18.12 -9.25
N MET A 125 3.70 -18.69 -9.46
CA MET A 125 3.35 -19.44 -10.68
C MET A 125 3.36 -18.55 -11.93
N ALA A 126 2.80 -17.34 -11.85
CA ALA A 126 2.84 -16.38 -12.95
C ALA A 126 4.29 -16.02 -13.37
N GLY A 127 5.24 -16.11 -12.43
CA GLY A 127 6.67 -15.92 -12.70
C GLY A 127 7.27 -16.92 -13.69
N MET A 128 6.68 -18.11 -13.84
CA MET A 128 7.11 -19.10 -14.82
C MET A 128 6.80 -18.68 -16.27
N MET A 129 5.91 -17.70 -16.47
CA MET A 129 5.44 -17.23 -17.78
C MET A 129 6.24 -16.04 -18.33
N VAL A 130 7.26 -15.58 -17.60
CA VAL A 130 8.06 -14.39 -17.93
C VAL A 130 9.57 -14.68 -17.92
N GLY A 131 10.33 -13.75 -18.49
CA GLY A 131 11.79 -13.78 -18.50
C GLY A 131 12.40 -13.60 -17.11
N GLU A 132 13.70 -13.86 -16.99
CA GLU A 132 14.42 -13.89 -15.71
C GLU A 132 14.30 -12.59 -14.91
N ALA A 133 14.51 -11.43 -15.56
CA ALA A 133 14.43 -10.13 -14.89
C ALA A 133 13.02 -9.84 -14.33
N GLU A 134 11.98 -10.11 -15.11
CA GLU A 134 10.58 -9.94 -14.68
C GLU A 134 10.20 -10.93 -13.58
N ARG A 135 10.67 -12.19 -13.68
CA ARG A 135 10.49 -13.21 -12.66
C ARG A 135 11.15 -12.80 -11.34
N ALA A 136 12.34 -12.21 -11.38
CA ALA A 136 13.03 -11.72 -10.20
C ALA A 136 12.23 -10.60 -9.52
N GLU A 137 11.70 -9.62 -10.27
CA GLU A 137 10.87 -8.55 -9.70
C GLU A 137 9.54 -9.08 -9.14
N LEU A 138 8.90 -10.01 -9.84
CA LEU A 138 7.68 -10.64 -9.36
C LEU A 138 7.93 -11.48 -8.11
N GLY A 139 9.09 -12.13 -8.00
CA GLY A 139 9.53 -12.84 -6.79
C GLY A 139 9.62 -11.91 -5.58
N LYS A 140 10.10 -10.67 -5.76
CA LYS A 140 10.10 -9.67 -4.68
C LYS A 140 8.68 -9.28 -4.25
N LEU A 141 7.72 -9.20 -5.17
CA LEU A 141 6.32 -8.98 -4.82
C LEU A 141 5.76 -10.19 -4.05
N ALA A 142 5.97 -11.41 -4.57
CA ALA A 142 5.49 -12.64 -3.95
C ALA A 142 6.04 -12.82 -2.53
N GLY A 143 7.33 -12.54 -2.29
CA GLY A 143 7.92 -12.59 -0.95
C GLY A 143 7.26 -11.62 0.04
N ARG A 144 6.94 -10.40 -0.40
CA ARG A 144 6.25 -9.40 0.44
C ARG A 144 4.80 -9.78 0.72
N VAL A 145 4.09 -10.31 -0.28
CA VAL A 145 2.74 -10.83 -0.09
C VAL A 145 2.75 -12.01 0.87
N ARG A 146 3.75 -12.90 0.78
CA ARG A 146 3.91 -14.03 1.70
C ARG A 146 4.09 -13.58 3.15
N ALA A 147 4.91 -12.55 3.39
CA ALA A 147 5.07 -11.96 4.72
C ALA A 147 3.73 -11.44 5.29
N LEU A 148 2.81 -11.00 4.43
CA LEU A 148 1.50 -10.45 4.79
C LEU A 148 0.38 -11.51 4.88
N GLU A 149 0.63 -12.80 4.66
CA GLU A 149 -0.43 -13.83 4.60
C GLU A 149 -1.28 -13.94 5.85
N LYS A 150 -0.74 -13.56 7.01
CA LYS A 150 -1.44 -13.58 8.30
C LYS A 150 -2.12 -12.24 8.63
N VAL A 151 -1.93 -11.22 7.79
CA VAL A 151 -2.50 -9.90 7.98
C VAL A 151 -3.89 -9.88 7.39
N ALA A 152 -4.87 -10.26 8.22
CA ALA A 152 -6.27 -10.30 7.83
C ALA A 152 -7.16 -9.60 8.85
N THR A 153 -8.15 -8.85 8.37
CA THR A 153 -9.19 -8.28 9.23
C THR A 153 -10.32 -9.27 9.47
N ARG A 154 -11.08 -9.07 10.55
CA ARG A 154 -12.23 -9.93 10.90
C ARG A 154 -13.50 -9.59 10.12
N THR A 155 -13.55 -8.40 9.53
CA THR A 155 -14.70 -7.87 8.80
C THR A 155 -14.22 -7.11 7.56
N ALA A 156 -15.08 -7.05 6.53
CA ALA A 156 -14.87 -6.16 5.41
C ALA A 156 -14.96 -4.68 5.86
N GLY A 157 -14.23 -3.82 5.16
CA GLY A 157 -14.28 -2.36 5.33
C GLY A 157 -13.36 -1.78 6.40
N THR A 158 -12.92 -2.59 7.36
CA THR A 158 -11.82 -2.22 8.25
C THR A 158 -10.48 -2.44 7.55
N ASN A 159 -9.50 -1.55 7.77
CA ASN A 159 -8.23 -1.59 7.05
C ASN A 159 -7.08 -2.06 7.97
N PRO A 160 -6.22 -3.02 7.55
CA PRO A 160 -5.06 -3.46 8.35
C PRO A 160 -3.78 -2.66 8.06
N ALA A 161 -3.86 -1.45 7.49
CA ALA A 161 -2.72 -0.66 7.01
C ALA A 161 -1.56 -0.55 8.00
N ASP A 162 -1.83 -0.26 9.28
CA ASP A 162 -0.80 -0.12 10.30
C ASP A 162 -0.08 -1.45 10.56
N HIS A 163 -0.81 -2.57 10.52
CA HIS A 163 -0.24 -3.90 10.68
C HIS A 163 0.52 -4.34 9.43
N ILE A 164 0.05 -4.00 8.22
CA ILE A 164 0.82 -4.17 6.97
C ILE A 164 2.16 -3.42 7.09
N ALA A 165 2.13 -2.16 7.54
CA ALA A 165 3.34 -1.36 7.72
C ALA A 165 4.28 -1.99 8.76
N ALA A 166 3.76 -2.42 9.91
CA ALA A 166 4.53 -3.08 10.95
C ALA A 166 5.25 -4.33 10.44
N VAL A 167 4.55 -5.22 9.72
CA VAL A 167 5.15 -6.40 9.11
C VAL A 167 6.22 -6.01 8.10
N LEU A 168 5.92 -5.14 7.15
CA LEU A 168 6.89 -4.73 6.13
C LEU A 168 8.13 -4.04 6.73
N PHE A 169 7.96 -3.28 7.82
CA PHE A 169 9.07 -2.65 8.54
C PHE A 169 9.89 -3.65 9.33
N ALA A 170 9.27 -4.68 9.92
CA ALA A 170 10.01 -5.76 10.55
C ALA A 170 10.93 -6.48 9.55
N HIS A 171 10.56 -6.55 8.28
CA HIS A 171 11.40 -7.13 7.21
C HIS A 171 12.39 -6.13 6.59
N ARG A 172 12.59 -4.94 7.18
CA ARG A 172 13.51 -3.92 6.64
C ARG A 172 14.58 -3.56 7.66
N ASP A 173 15.83 -3.58 7.21
CA ASP A 173 16.93 -3.06 8.02
C ASP A 173 16.72 -1.56 8.26
N GLN A 174 16.78 -1.14 9.53
CA GLN A 174 16.41 0.22 9.92
C GLN A 174 17.34 1.32 9.37
N LYS A 175 18.56 0.96 8.95
CA LYS A 175 19.57 1.92 8.47
C LYS A 175 19.64 1.97 6.95
N THR A 176 19.56 0.82 6.31
CA THR A 176 19.76 0.64 4.87
C THR A 176 18.46 0.47 4.10
N LEU A 177 17.37 0.14 4.81
CA LEU A 177 16.09 -0.28 4.25
C LEU A 177 16.22 -1.52 3.35
N ALA A 178 17.29 -2.31 3.48
CA ALA A 178 17.41 -3.59 2.79
C ALA A 178 16.34 -4.56 3.29
N TRP A 179 15.82 -5.40 2.38
CA TRP A 179 14.84 -6.44 2.74
C TRP A 179 15.54 -7.62 3.43
N SER A 180 14.87 -8.19 4.44
CA SER A 180 15.23 -9.43 5.11
C SER A 180 14.09 -10.42 4.95
N ASP A 181 14.39 -11.68 4.63
CA ASP A 181 13.38 -12.73 4.49
C ASP A 181 12.76 -13.13 5.84
N GLU A 182 13.50 -12.93 6.93
CA GLU A 182 13.03 -13.09 8.30
C GLU A 182 12.77 -11.73 8.96
N PRO A 183 11.77 -11.61 9.84
CA PRO A 183 11.51 -10.36 10.56
C PRO A 183 12.66 -10.04 11.53
N LEU A 184 13.19 -8.82 11.43
CA LEU A 184 14.23 -8.24 12.27
C LEU A 184 13.69 -7.62 13.57
N ILE A 185 12.38 -7.40 13.61
CA ILE A 185 11.65 -6.88 14.78
C ILE A 185 10.58 -7.91 15.14
N PRO A 186 10.42 -8.29 16.43
CA PRO A 186 9.34 -9.17 16.84
C PRO A 186 7.98 -8.61 16.43
N LEU A 187 7.17 -9.44 15.78
CA LEU A 187 5.79 -9.11 15.42
C LEU A 187 4.85 -9.78 16.43
N ASP A 188 3.85 -9.03 16.88
CA ASP A 188 2.68 -9.60 17.53
C ASP A 188 1.72 -10.18 16.49
N GLY A 189 0.84 -11.08 16.92
CA GLY A 189 -0.07 -11.79 16.02
C GLY A 189 -1.43 -11.11 15.84
N GLU A 190 -1.71 -10.02 16.57
CA GLU A 190 -3.03 -9.39 16.56
C GLU A 190 -3.10 -8.27 15.51
N VAL A 191 -4.00 -8.43 14.55
CA VAL A 191 -4.29 -7.39 13.55
C VAL A 191 -5.32 -6.43 14.12
N ILE A 192 -4.87 -5.22 14.48
CA ILE A 192 -5.74 -4.13 14.93
C ILE A 192 -6.22 -3.35 13.70
N PRO A 193 -7.53 -3.30 13.44
CA PRO A 193 -8.05 -2.54 12.32
C PRO A 193 -7.98 -1.04 12.55
N VAL A 194 -7.80 -0.29 11.47
CA VAL A 194 -7.86 1.17 11.45
C VAL A 194 -8.85 1.68 10.40
N ASP A 195 -9.42 2.85 10.68
CA ASP A 195 -10.19 3.60 9.69
C ASP A 195 -9.24 4.34 8.74
N VAL A 196 -9.62 4.43 7.46
CA VAL A 196 -8.85 5.24 6.51
C VAL A 196 -9.23 6.72 6.69
N PRO A 197 -8.30 7.59 7.09
CA PRO A 197 -8.61 8.99 7.34
C PRO A 197 -9.00 9.72 6.05
N ALA A 198 -10.04 10.54 6.12
CA ALA A 198 -10.48 11.35 5.00
C ALA A 198 -9.44 12.45 4.68
N TRP A 199 -8.78 12.34 3.52
CA TRP A 199 -7.70 13.25 3.14
C TRP A 199 -8.16 14.69 2.93
N TRP A 200 -9.41 14.90 2.53
CA TRP A 200 -9.97 16.25 2.39
C TRP A 200 -10.04 17.02 3.73
N LEU A 201 -9.87 16.34 4.89
CA LEU A 201 -9.83 16.97 6.22
C LEU A 201 -8.40 17.21 6.72
N LEU A 202 -7.35 16.79 6.01
CA LEU A 202 -5.97 16.88 6.52
C LEU A 202 -5.57 18.31 6.88
N LYS A 203 -6.04 19.32 6.13
CA LYS A 203 -5.81 20.74 6.44
C LYS A 203 -6.34 21.20 7.80
N LYS A 204 -7.20 20.40 8.45
CA LYS A 204 -7.79 20.67 9.76
C LYS A 204 -7.12 19.87 10.88
N LYS A 205 -6.19 18.97 10.57
CA LYS A 205 -5.52 18.15 11.57
C LYS A 205 -4.26 18.85 12.09
N SER A 206 -4.09 18.89 13.41
CA SER A 206 -2.88 19.42 14.06
C SER A 206 -1.65 18.54 13.82
N ALA A 207 -1.84 17.25 13.55
CA ALA A 207 -0.79 16.28 13.24
C ALA A 207 -1.30 15.26 12.20
N MET A 208 -0.39 14.73 11.40
CA MET A 208 -0.62 13.66 10.44
C MET A 208 0.19 12.43 10.85
#